data_AF-A0A2G5TXU3-F1
#
_entry.id   AF-A0A2G5TXU3-F1
#
_cell.length_a   1.000
_cell.length_b   1.000
_cell.length_c   1.000
_cell.angle_alpha   90.00
_cell.angle_beta   90.00
_cell.angle_gamma   90.00
#
_symmetry.space_group_name_H-M   'P 1'
#
loop_
_entity.id
_entity.type
_entity.pdbx_description
1 polymer ?
#
loop_
_entity_poly.entity_id
_entity_poly.type
_entity_poly.pdbx_seq_one_letter_code
_entity_poly.pdbx_strand_id
1 'polypeptide(L)'
;MFWFLLLLLPSTILGATCPTCPTAGLWSDWSTTEQCNTTCGGCSKITYTRTCLSTAMNCPCVGDTSRLMVCNTQACNWPRFNASSQNCCDGKTAQTIKNWVHCVPLPDNYTLACCPDEGYWSNWSGWSKVANQVAWQRTRACLSGGYNCPCKGNAVDILTTCPCTKGIGIISAANNTCEAIGNKINPYSVRIPIYMPYECKTQIVFEISSFRQQFYTTSDDNGVITGAFGYFDTTGKCTAKEFVNPVPAGALLGTGQFQNYYLQCNLNDLTWEGSIVGIAVSKVTAFAQYY
;
A
#
# COMPACT_ATOMS: atom_id res chain seq x y z
N MET A 1 54.03 -27.87 1.45
CA MET A 1 52.84 -27.29 0.79
C MET A 1 51.61 -27.90 1.44
N PHE A 2 51.06 -27.24 2.47
CA PHE A 2 49.85 -27.68 3.18
C PHE A 2 48.68 -26.87 2.61
N TRP A 3 47.82 -27.54 1.84
CA TRP A 3 46.65 -26.91 1.22
C TRP A 3 45.51 -26.95 2.23
N PHE A 4 45.23 -25.81 2.88
CA PHE A 4 44.08 -25.65 3.76
C PHE A 4 42.82 -25.57 2.88
N LEU A 5 42.05 -26.65 2.82
CA LEU A 5 40.74 -26.69 2.17
C LEU A 5 39.71 -26.05 3.10
N LEU A 6 39.38 -24.78 2.87
CA LEU A 6 38.27 -24.10 3.55
C LEU A 6 36.95 -24.70 3.04
N LEU A 7 36.36 -25.60 3.82
CA LEU A 7 34.99 -26.07 3.63
C LEU A 7 34.04 -24.92 3.95
N LEU A 8 33.59 -24.21 2.92
CA LEU A 8 32.41 -23.36 2.98
C LEU A 8 31.19 -24.29 3.13
N LEU A 9 30.79 -24.56 4.37
CA LEU A 9 29.47 -25.09 4.66
C LEU A 9 28.46 -24.02 4.23
N PRO A 10 27.52 -24.31 3.31
CA PRO A 10 26.41 -23.42 3.07
C PRO A 10 25.61 -23.36 4.37
N SER A 11 25.65 -22.21 5.04
CA SER A 11 24.73 -21.89 6.12
C SER A 11 23.34 -21.90 5.52
N THR A 12 22.65 -23.03 5.60
CA THR A 12 21.20 -23.06 5.44
C THR A 12 20.65 -22.26 6.61
N ILE A 13 20.41 -20.97 6.36
CA ILE A 13 19.53 -20.16 7.19
C ILE A 13 18.20 -20.92 7.12
N LEU A 14 17.88 -21.70 8.15
CA LEU A 14 16.50 -22.09 8.42
C LEU A 14 15.76 -20.80 8.76
N GLY A 15 15.43 -20.01 7.74
CA GLY A 15 14.44 -18.96 7.86
C GLY A 15 13.13 -19.66 8.15
N ALA A 16 12.55 -19.43 9.32
CA ALA A 16 11.22 -19.92 9.61
C ALA A 16 10.27 -19.29 8.58
N THR A 17 9.86 -20.06 7.57
CA THR A 17 8.93 -19.60 6.54
C THR A 17 7.53 -19.59 7.12
N CYS A 18 7.23 -18.58 7.93
CA CYS A 18 5.86 -18.28 8.27
C CYS A 18 5.17 -17.75 6.99
N PRO A 19 4.02 -18.29 6.58
CA PRO A 19 3.28 -17.72 5.47
C PRO A 19 2.90 -16.26 5.77
N THR A 20 2.80 -15.43 4.74
CA THR A 20 2.40 -14.00 4.80
C THR A 20 1.05 -13.78 5.50
N CYS A 21 0.28 -14.85 5.68
CA CYS A 21 -0.86 -14.94 6.57
C CYS A 21 -0.85 -16.36 7.19
N PRO A 22 -0.70 -16.52 8.51
CA PRO A 22 -0.82 -17.83 9.16
C PRO A 22 -2.20 -18.42 8.89
N THR A 23 -2.27 -19.72 8.57
CA THR A 23 -3.52 -20.40 8.17
C THR A 23 -4.62 -20.34 9.24
N ALA A 24 -4.27 -20.05 10.50
CA ALA A 24 -5.20 -19.89 11.61
C ALA A 24 -5.21 -18.48 12.23
N GLY A 25 -4.65 -17.49 11.51
CA GLY A 25 -4.46 -16.12 12.00
C GLY A 25 -3.47 -16.02 13.16
N LEU A 26 -3.37 -14.83 13.72
CA LEU A 26 -2.57 -14.56 14.92
C LEU A 26 -3.51 -14.35 16.10
N TRP A 27 -3.47 -15.30 17.03
CA TRP A 27 -4.18 -15.22 18.30
C TRP A 27 -3.35 -14.48 19.33
N SER A 28 -4.01 -13.73 20.22
CA SER A 28 -3.40 -13.34 21.49
C SER A 28 -3.14 -14.57 22.35
N ASP A 29 -2.31 -14.40 23.38
CA ASP A 29 -2.30 -15.37 24.48
C ASP A 29 -3.70 -15.48 25.08
N TRP A 30 -4.02 -16.67 25.57
CA TRP A 30 -5.20 -16.90 26.38
C TRP A 30 -5.05 -16.16 27.71
N SER A 31 -6.02 -15.31 28.01
CA SER A 31 -6.07 -14.54 29.25
C SER A 31 -7.41 -14.77 29.95
N THR A 32 -7.47 -14.48 31.24
CA THR A 32 -8.70 -14.56 32.01
C THR A 32 -8.72 -13.46 33.05
N THR A 33 -9.91 -12.95 33.33
CA THR A 33 -10.16 -12.04 34.46
C THR A 33 -10.79 -12.78 35.64
N GLU A 34 -11.06 -14.08 35.49
CA GLU A 34 -11.67 -14.91 36.53
C GLU A 34 -10.62 -15.38 37.53
N GLN A 35 -10.98 -15.42 38.80
CA GLN A 35 -10.14 -15.98 39.84
C GLN A 35 -10.38 -17.49 39.94
N CYS A 36 -9.30 -18.27 39.98
CA CYS A 36 -9.40 -19.71 40.18
C CYS A 36 -9.87 -20.03 41.61
N ASN A 37 -10.90 -20.87 41.74
CA ASN A 37 -11.47 -21.25 43.04
C ASN A 37 -10.54 -22.14 43.87
N THR A 38 -9.60 -22.85 43.24
CA THR A 38 -8.63 -23.72 43.90
C THR A 38 -7.22 -23.19 43.69
N THR A 39 -6.33 -23.35 44.68
CA THR A 39 -4.98 -22.77 44.64
C THR A 39 -3.90 -23.73 44.11
N CYS A 40 -4.20 -25.02 44.01
CA CYS A 40 -3.33 -26.06 43.45
C CYS A 40 -4.15 -27.27 43.01
N GLY A 41 -3.51 -28.26 42.40
CA GLY A 41 -4.08 -29.54 42.02
C GLY A 41 -4.87 -29.53 40.72
N GLY A 42 -5.03 -28.37 40.08
CA GLY A 42 -5.78 -28.21 38.84
C GLY A 42 -7.24 -28.63 38.97
N CYS A 43 -7.89 -28.34 40.09
CA CYS A 43 -9.23 -28.88 40.41
C CYS A 43 -10.38 -28.02 39.87
N SER A 44 -10.12 -26.75 39.54
CA SER A 44 -11.12 -25.83 39.00
C SER A 44 -10.85 -25.52 37.53
N LYS A 45 -11.92 -25.18 36.82
CA LYS A 45 -11.85 -24.65 35.46
C LYS A 45 -12.47 -23.26 35.44
N ILE A 46 -11.85 -22.36 34.70
CA ILE A 46 -12.30 -20.98 34.50
C ILE A 46 -12.30 -20.66 33.01
N THR A 47 -13.04 -19.63 32.62
CA THR A 47 -13.12 -19.18 31.24
C THR A 47 -11.90 -18.35 30.89
N TYR A 48 -11.20 -18.73 29.83
CA TYR A 48 -10.17 -17.93 29.22
C TYR A 48 -10.67 -17.39 27.89
N THR A 49 -10.25 -16.20 27.55
CA THR A 49 -10.54 -15.54 26.28
C THR A 49 -9.25 -15.16 25.57
N ARG A 50 -9.33 -15.10 24.25
CA ARG A 50 -8.28 -14.59 23.38
C ARG A 50 -8.92 -13.77 22.27
N THR A 51 -8.13 -12.87 21.70
CA THR A 51 -8.58 -12.01 20.62
C THR A 51 -7.82 -12.32 19.34
N CYS A 52 -8.50 -12.20 18.20
CA CYS A 52 -7.86 -12.33 16.91
C CYS A 52 -7.14 -11.03 16.56
N LEU A 53 -5.82 -11.08 16.58
CA LEU A 53 -4.95 -9.92 16.40
C LEU A 53 -4.70 -9.62 14.92
N SER A 54 -4.89 -10.62 14.06
CA SER A 54 -4.69 -10.50 12.62
C SER A 54 -5.93 -10.04 11.83
N THR A 55 -7.00 -9.65 12.52
CA THR A 55 -8.25 -9.17 11.88
C THR A 55 -8.00 -7.96 10.98
N ALA A 56 -7.17 -7.00 11.43
CA ALA A 56 -6.78 -5.82 10.65
C ALA A 56 -5.91 -6.14 9.41
N MET A 57 -5.42 -7.37 9.31
CA MET A 57 -4.57 -7.86 8.22
C MET A 57 -5.35 -8.69 7.20
N ASN A 58 -6.69 -8.71 7.28
CA ASN A 58 -7.55 -9.59 6.47
C ASN A 58 -7.17 -11.08 6.60
N CYS A 59 -6.63 -11.43 7.76
CA CYS A 59 -6.16 -12.76 8.15
C CYS A 59 -7.07 -13.27 9.27
N PRO A 60 -8.22 -13.89 8.95
CA PRO A 60 -9.17 -14.32 9.96
C PRO A 60 -8.56 -15.45 10.80
N CYS A 61 -8.68 -15.32 12.12
CA CYS A 61 -8.28 -16.41 12.99
C CYS A 61 -9.33 -17.51 12.96
N VAL A 62 -8.88 -18.76 12.91
CA VAL A 62 -9.75 -19.93 12.91
C VAL A 62 -9.70 -20.58 14.29
N GLY A 63 -10.88 -20.77 14.89
CA GLY A 63 -11.06 -21.39 16.20
C GLY A 63 -11.76 -20.48 17.22
N ASP A 64 -11.94 -21.00 18.43
CA ASP A 64 -12.76 -20.35 19.45
C ASP A 64 -12.08 -19.12 20.06
N THR A 65 -12.87 -18.09 20.39
CA THR A 65 -12.42 -16.89 21.11
C THR A 65 -12.49 -17.05 22.62
N SER A 66 -13.22 -18.05 23.11
CA SER A 66 -13.34 -18.40 24.53
C SER A 66 -13.20 -19.92 24.71
N ARG A 67 -12.54 -20.35 25.79
CA ARG A 67 -12.40 -21.76 26.15
C ARG A 67 -12.36 -21.92 27.65
N LEU A 68 -13.01 -22.95 28.16
CA LEU A 68 -12.97 -23.32 29.58
C LEU A 68 -11.73 -24.19 29.83
N MET A 69 -10.79 -23.69 30.63
CA MET A 69 -9.50 -24.33 30.88
C MET A 69 -9.22 -24.51 32.37
N VAL A 70 -8.42 -25.52 32.69
CA VAL A 70 -8.02 -25.80 34.08
C VAL A 70 -7.07 -24.71 34.56
N CYS A 71 -7.34 -24.15 35.74
CA CYS A 71 -6.50 -23.16 36.39
C CYS A 71 -5.73 -23.76 37.57
N ASN A 72 -4.67 -23.08 38.01
CA ASN A 72 -3.81 -23.49 39.13
C ASN A 72 -3.38 -24.96 39.07
N THR A 73 -2.78 -25.31 37.92
CA THR A 73 -2.37 -26.67 37.57
C THR A 73 -1.14 -27.16 38.34
N GLN A 74 -0.52 -26.33 39.17
CA GLN A 74 0.59 -26.79 40.03
C GLN A 74 0.08 -27.86 40.98
N ALA A 75 0.78 -29.00 41.07
CA ALA A 75 0.41 -30.08 41.96
C ALA A 75 0.44 -29.61 43.42
N CYS A 76 -0.54 -30.06 44.21
CA CYS A 76 -0.51 -29.78 45.64
C CYS A 76 0.63 -30.55 46.30
N ASN A 77 1.22 -29.96 47.34
CA ASN A 77 2.17 -30.65 48.21
C ASN A 77 1.52 -31.87 48.86
N TRP A 78 2.29 -32.96 48.98
CA TRP A 78 1.86 -34.19 49.63
C TRP A 78 2.93 -34.71 50.60
N PRO A 79 2.55 -35.25 51.77
CA PRO A 79 1.20 -35.26 52.35
C PRO A 79 0.85 -33.92 53.02
N ARG A 80 -0.42 -33.48 52.88
CA ARG A 80 -0.99 -32.45 53.76
C ARG A 80 -1.56 -33.12 55.01
N PHE A 81 -1.39 -32.49 56.17
CA PHE A 81 -2.06 -32.92 57.40
C PHE A 81 -3.58 -32.91 57.16
N ASN A 82 -4.25 -34.06 57.27
CA ASN A 82 -5.67 -34.31 56.95
C ASN A 82 -6.10 -34.18 55.46
N ALA A 83 -5.28 -34.60 54.49
CA ALA A 83 -5.76 -34.74 53.09
C ALA A 83 -6.08 -36.20 52.72
N SER A 84 -7.32 -36.42 52.26
CA SER A 84 -7.84 -37.69 51.71
C SER A 84 -7.78 -37.75 50.18
N SER A 85 -7.17 -36.76 49.52
CA SER A 85 -7.13 -36.62 48.05
C SER A 85 -5.70 -36.52 47.50
N GLN A 86 -5.50 -37.18 46.35
CA GLN A 86 -4.25 -37.25 45.56
C GLN A 86 -3.69 -35.86 45.19
N ASN A 87 -2.39 -35.75 44.85
CA ASN A 87 -1.70 -34.48 44.53
C ASN A 87 -2.38 -33.66 43.42
N CYS A 88 -3.21 -34.33 42.61
CA CYS A 88 -3.92 -33.80 41.47
C CYS A 88 -5.38 -34.29 41.48
N CYS A 89 -6.30 -33.40 41.11
CA CYS A 89 -7.73 -33.73 41.06
C CYS A 89 -8.12 -34.50 39.79
N ASP A 90 -9.29 -35.15 39.83
CA ASP A 90 -9.93 -35.80 38.69
C ASP A 90 -9.07 -36.85 37.96
N GLY A 91 -8.24 -37.60 38.71
CA GLY A 91 -7.38 -38.65 38.14
C GLY A 91 -6.23 -38.14 37.26
N LYS A 92 -5.92 -36.84 37.34
CA LYS A 92 -4.77 -36.24 36.63
C LYS A 92 -3.46 -36.77 37.20
N THR A 93 -2.45 -36.90 36.34
CA THR A 93 -1.10 -37.33 36.74
C THR A 93 -0.21 -36.14 37.03
N ALA A 94 0.75 -36.32 37.93
CA ALA A 94 1.76 -35.32 38.24
C ALA A 94 2.95 -35.46 37.28
N GLN A 95 3.36 -34.36 36.65
CA GLN A 95 4.52 -34.30 35.76
C GLN A 95 5.36 -33.05 36.03
N THR A 96 6.68 -33.18 35.99
CA THR A 96 7.60 -32.05 36.17
C THR A 96 7.77 -31.27 34.87
N ILE A 97 7.43 -29.98 34.88
CA ILE A 97 7.55 -29.05 33.75
C ILE A 97 8.29 -27.81 34.25
N LYS A 98 9.41 -27.45 33.61
CA LYS A 98 10.28 -26.30 34.01
C LYS A 98 10.62 -26.30 35.52
N ASN A 99 11.03 -27.46 36.06
CA ASN A 99 11.37 -27.67 37.48
C ASN A 99 10.20 -27.52 38.49
N TRP A 100 8.95 -27.40 38.04
CA TRP A 100 7.76 -27.43 38.90
C TRP A 100 6.89 -28.65 38.60
N VAL A 101 6.24 -29.21 39.61
CA VAL A 101 5.32 -30.35 39.44
C VAL A 101 3.92 -29.83 39.12
N HIS A 102 3.37 -30.25 37.97
CA HIS A 102 2.06 -29.87 37.48
C HIS A 102 1.14 -31.09 37.32
N CYS A 103 -0.16 -30.87 37.43
CA CYS A 103 -1.23 -31.80 37.12
C CYS A 103 -1.58 -31.68 35.64
N VAL A 104 -1.32 -32.75 34.88
CA VAL A 104 -1.51 -32.81 33.42
C VAL A 104 -2.81 -33.53 33.04
N PRO A 105 -3.40 -33.26 31.86
CA PRO A 105 -2.93 -32.38 30.79
C PRO A 105 -3.01 -30.89 31.15
N LEU A 106 -1.94 -30.15 30.85
CA LEU A 106 -1.97 -28.69 30.86
C LEU A 106 -2.75 -28.18 29.65
N PRO A 107 -3.42 -27.02 29.75
CA PRO A 107 -3.90 -26.33 28.55
C PRO A 107 -2.73 -26.15 27.58
N ASP A 108 -2.98 -26.44 26.30
CA ASP A 108 -1.96 -26.55 25.26
C ASP A 108 -0.99 -25.37 25.32
N ASN A 109 0.31 -25.68 25.35
CA ASN A 109 1.35 -24.67 25.28
C ASN A 109 1.43 -24.21 23.82
N TYR A 110 0.71 -23.15 23.47
CA TYR A 110 0.84 -22.52 22.18
C TYR A 110 2.16 -21.76 22.16
N THR A 111 3.20 -22.40 21.65
CA THR A 111 4.29 -21.67 21.00
C THR A 111 3.65 -20.75 19.96
N LEU A 112 3.97 -19.45 20.00
CA LEU A 112 3.49 -18.48 19.01
C LEU A 112 3.56 -19.09 17.61
N ALA A 113 2.47 -18.98 16.88
CA ALA A 113 2.19 -19.66 15.61
C ALA A 113 3.02 -19.11 14.43
N CYS A 114 4.30 -18.86 14.65
CA CYS A 114 5.27 -18.36 13.68
C CYS A 114 5.24 -16.81 13.56
N CYS A 115 6.39 -16.19 13.83
CA CYS A 115 6.63 -14.76 13.67
C CYS A 115 7.50 -14.55 12.43
N PRO A 116 7.06 -13.83 11.38
CA PRO A 116 7.91 -13.57 10.23
C PRO A 116 9.08 -12.66 10.65
N ASP A 117 10.26 -12.92 10.09
CA ASP A 117 11.52 -12.23 10.46
C ASP A 117 11.49 -10.71 10.25
N GLU A 118 10.58 -10.21 9.41
CA GLU A 118 10.43 -8.80 9.05
C GLU A 118 9.18 -8.15 9.69
N GLY A 119 8.44 -8.91 10.51
CA GLY A 119 7.15 -8.51 11.08
C GLY A 119 6.06 -8.33 10.02
N TYR A 120 4.88 -7.91 10.46
CA TYR A 120 3.76 -7.60 9.59
C TYR A 120 3.57 -6.09 9.48
N TRP A 121 3.85 -5.56 8.29
CA TRP A 121 3.58 -4.17 7.94
C TRP A 121 2.15 -4.01 7.40
N SER A 122 1.51 -2.87 7.70
CA SER A 122 0.37 -2.42 6.92
C SER A 122 0.78 -2.14 5.47
N ASN A 123 -0.21 -2.04 4.58
CA ASN A 123 0.02 -1.38 3.29
C ASN A 123 0.54 0.04 3.53
N TRP A 124 1.38 0.51 2.62
CA TRP A 124 1.80 1.91 2.59
C TRP A 124 0.59 2.81 2.31
N SER A 125 0.58 3.99 2.93
CA SER A 125 -0.31 5.07 2.53
C SER A 125 0.00 5.54 1.10
N GLY A 126 -0.92 6.30 0.52
CA GLY A 126 -0.61 7.14 -0.63
C GLY A 126 0.53 8.13 -0.31
N TRP A 127 1.17 8.66 -1.35
CA TRP A 127 2.19 9.68 -1.17
C TRP A 127 1.55 11.02 -0.77
N SER A 128 2.29 11.82 -0.02
CA SER A 128 1.88 13.16 0.39
C SER A 128 3.06 14.11 0.28
N LYS A 129 2.81 15.37 -0.11
CA LYS A 129 3.86 16.40 -0.17
C LYS A 129 4.21 16.84 1.25
N VAL A 130 5.50 16.86 1.57
CA VAL A 130 5.98 17.40 2.85
C VAL A 130 5.91 18.92 2.81
N ALA A 131 5.36 19.53 3.86
CA ALA A 131 5.23 20.98 3.94
C ALA A 131 6.60 21.66 3.87
N ASN A 132 6.71 22.72 3.07
CA ASN A 132 7.91 23.54 2.89
C ASN A 132 9.18 22.78 2.44
N GLN A 133 9.02 21.59 1.84
CA GLN A 133 10.13 20.80 1.33
C GLN A 133 9.81 20.27 -0.08
N VAL A 134 10.85 20.05 -0.87
CA VAL A 134 10.76 19.31 -2.14
C VAL A 134 10.92 17.82 -1.83
N ALA A 135 9.97 17.31 -1.04
CA ALA A 135 9.95 15.94 -0.59
C ALA A 135 8.52 15.40 -0.54
N TRP A 136 8.41 14.10 -0.78
CA TRP A 136 7.17 13.36 -0.66
C TRP A 136 7.36 12.23 0.33
N GLN A 137 6.38 12.02 1.19
CA GLN A 137 6.41 10.96 2.18
C GLN A 137 5.18 10.07 2.11
N ARG A 138 5.37 8.81 2.48
CA ARG A 138 4.30 7.85 2.76
C ARG A 138 4.63 7.11 4.06
N THR A 139 3.60 6.59 4.72
CA THR A 139 3.73 5.93 6.01
C THR A 139 3.11 4.54 6.00
N ARG A 140 3.58 3.67 6.88
CA ARG A 140 3.01 2.36 7.17
C ARG A 140 3.15 2.07 8.66
N ALA A 141 2.26 1.24 9.20
CA ALA A 141 2.28 0.86 10.60
C ALA A 141 2.77 -0.58 10.77
N CYS A 142 3.55 -0.83 11.82
CA CYS A 142 3.90 -2.19 12.21
C CYS A 142 2.72 -2.79 12.98
N LEU A 143 2.03 -3.74 12.37
CA LEU A 143 0.85 -4.38 12.95
C LEU A 143 1.22 -5.49 13.94
N SER A 144 2.46 -5.98 13.90
CA SER A 144 2.96 -7.05 14.77
C SER A 144 3.81 -6.59 15.95
N GLY A 145 4.11 -5.29 16.05
CA GLY A 145 5.08 -4.75 17.02
C GLY A 145 4.71 -4.99 18.49
N GLY A 146 3.41 -5.06 18.81
CA GLY A 146 2.93 -5.35 20.17
C GLY A 146 2.96 -6.83 20.59
N TYR A 147 3.34 -7.74 19.68
CA TYR A 147 3.21 -9.18 19.87
C TYR A 147 4.55 -9.91 19.84
N ASN A 148 5.60 -9.25 20.33
CA ASN A 148 6.98 -9.73 20.32
C ASN A 148 7.49 -10.09 18.90
N CYS A 149 6.90 -9.44 17.89
CA CYS A 149 7.20 -9.58 16.46
C CYS A 149 7.58 -8.22 15.86
N PRO A 150 8.80 -7.73 16.12
CA PRO A 150 9.21 -6.40 15.69
C PRO A 150 9.32 -6.35 14.17
N CYS A 151 8.71 -5.33 13.56
CA CYS A 151 8.92 -5.09 12.13
C CYS A 151 10.30 -4.49 11.88
N LYS A 152 10.97 -4.94 10.83
CA LYS A 152 12.25 -4.37 10.40
C LYS A 152 12.04 -3.37 9.28
N GLY A 153 12.85 -2.30 9.30
CA GLY A 153 12.77 -1.18 8.37
C GLY A 153 11.96 0.00 8.89
N ASN A 154 11.83 1.04 8.05
CA ASN A 154 11.24 2.30 8.46
C ASN A 154 9.70 2.28 8.29
N ALA A 155 9.03 2.96 9.23
CA ALA A 155 7.59 3.25 9.15
C ALA A 155 7.27 4.43 8.22
N VAL A 156 8.29 5.22 7.87
CA VAL A 156 8.17 6.39 6.99
C VAL A 156 9.18 6.24 5.85
N ASP A 157 8.71 6.48 4.64
CA ASP A 157 9.52 6.50 3.42
C ASP A 157 9.43 7.90 2.82
N ILE A 158 10.58 8.49 2.47
CA ILE A 158 10.72 9.87 2.02
C ILE A 158 11.54 9.89 0.73
N LEU A 159 11.00 10.51 -0.30
CA LEU A 159 11.68 10.78 -1.57
C LEU A 159 11.88 12.28 -1.75
N THR A 160 13.02 12.67 -2.31
CA THR A 160 13.31 14.04 -2.75
C THR A 160 12.97 14.28 -4.23
N THR A 161 12.52 13.23 -4.93
CA THR A 161 12.05 13.27 -6.31
C THR A 161 10.56 12.96 -6.38
N CYS A 162 9.88 13.56 -7.36
CA CYS A 162 8.45 13.37 -7.55
C CYS A 162 8.10 11.88 -7.78
N PRO A 163 7.14 11.31 -7.03
CA PRO A 163 6.76 9.89 -7.13
C PRO A 163 6.23 9.47 -8.51
N CYS A 164 5.67 10.39 -9.28
CA CYS A 164 5.33 10.14 -10.68
C CYS A 164 6.60 10.10 -11.53
N THR A 165 7.06 8.89 -11.88
CA THR A 165 8.34 8.66 -12.59
C THR A 165 8.24 8.67 -14.11
N LYS A 166 7.02 8.69 -14.67
CA LYS A 166 6.81 8.69 -16.12
C LYS A 166 6.48 10.10 -16.61
N GLY A 167 7.34 10.71 -17.42
CA GLY A 167 6.98 11.93 -18.14
C GLY A 167 5.86 11.67 -19.15
N ILE A 168 5.15 12.72 -19.56
CA ILE A 168 4.10 12.62 -20.58
C ILE A 168 4.77 12.59 -21.97
N GLY A 169 4.43 11.58 -22.77
CA GLY A 169 4.90 11.44 -24.14
C GLY A 169 4.11 12.30 -25.14
N ILE A 170 4.35 12.06 -26.43
CA ILE A 170 3.61 12.69 -27.53
C ILE A 170 2.74 11.68 -28.26
N ILE A 171 1.61 12.15 -28.79
CA ILE A 171 0.87 11.41 -29.82
C ILE A 171 1.43 11.87 -31.16
N SER A 172 1.87 10.92 -31.98
CA SER A 172 2.42 11.14 -33.31
C SER A 172 1.51 10.50 -34.36
N ALA A 173 1.72 10.81 -35.63
CA ALA A 173 0.97 10.18 -36.72
C ALA A 173 1.07 8.63 -36.72
N ALA A 174 2.16 8.07 -36.17
CA ALA A 174 2.39 6.63 -36.14
C ALA A 174 1.60 5.90 -35.03
N ASN A 175 1.23 6.58 -33.94
CA ASN A 175 0.52 5.97 -32.81
C ASN A 175 -0.88 6.55 -32.59
N ASN A 176 -1.32 7.50 -33.40
CA ASN A 176 -2.62 8.14 -33.23
C ASN A 176 -3.78 7.14 -33.41
N THR A 177 -4.51 6.93 -32.33
CA THR A 177 -5.74 6.11 -32.27
C THR A 177 -6.95 6.92 -31.82
N CYS A 178 -6.82 8.24 -31.71
CA CYS A 178 -7.93 9.11 -31.31
C CYS A 178 -8.96 9.22 -32.42
N GLU A 179 -10.23 9.27 -32.02
CA GLU A 179 -11.33 9.62 -32.92
C GLU A 179 -11.14 11.04 -33.47
N ALA A 180 -11.39 11.20 -34.76
CA ALA A 180 -11.31 12.49 -35.44
C ALA A 180 -12.41 13.44 -34.92
N ILE A 181 -12.06 14.72 -34.78
CA ILE A 181 -13.02 15.79 -34.44
C ILE A 181 -13.15 16.70 -35.67
N GLY A 182 -14.17 16.45 -36.48
CA GLY A 182 -14.33 17.13 -37.77
C GLY A 182 -13.09 16.97 -38.63
N ASN A 183 -12.47 18.10 -39.02
CA ASN A 183 -11.24 18.11 -39.83
C ASN A 183 -9.95 18.04 -38.99
N LYS A 184 -10.05 18.02 -37.64
CA LYS A 184 -8.93 17.95 -36.71
C LYS A 184 -8.48 16.49 -36.51
N ILE A 185 -7.67 15.98 -37.43
CA ILE A 185 -7.32 14.56 -37.52
C ILE A 185 -5.83 14.34 -37.20
N ASN A 186 -4.99 15.31 -37.55
CA ASN A 186 -3.55 15.12 -37.49
C ASN A 186 -2.99 15.60 -36.14
N PRO A 187 -2.28 14.74 -35.39
CA PRO A 187 -1.68 15.14 -34.13
C PRO A 187 -0.42 15.96 -34.37
N TYR A 188 -0.20 16.95 -33.51
CA TYR A 188 0.99 17.77 -33.46
C TYR A 188 1.36 18.07 -32.02
N SER A 189 2.66 18.03 -31.74
CA SER A 189 3.20 18.48 -30.45
C SER A 189 4.31 19.48 -30.73
N VAL A 190 4.19 20.68 -30.18
CA VAL A 190 5.25 21.72 -30.27
C VAL A 190 6.58 21.16 -29.75
N ARG A 191 6.49 20.37 -28.68
CA ARG A 191 7.60 19.64 -28.06
C ARG A 191 7.07 18.49 -27.23
N ILE A 192 7.98 17.60 -26.84
CA ILE A 192 7.70 16.64 -25.77
C ILE A 192 7.42 17.42 -24.47
N PRO A 193 6.31 17.11 -23.76
CA PRO A 193 5.99 17.73 -22.47
C PRO A 193 7.17 17.72 -21.49
N ILE A 194 7.38 18.84 -20.80
CA ILE A 194 8.55 19.02 -19.93
C ILE A 194 8.19 18.56 -18.51
N TYR A 195 8.87 17.54 -18.04
CA TYR A 195 8.75 17.09 -16.66
C TYR A 195 9.56 17.99 -15.71
N MET A 196 8.90 18.52 -14.69
CA MET A 196 9.50 19.36 -13.64
C MET A 196 9.50 18.59 -12.32
N PRO A 197 10.59 17.86 -11.99
CA PRO A 197 10.63 16.93 -10.86
C PRO A 197 10.45 17.62 -9.51
N TYR A 198 10.90 18.87 -9.36
CA TYR A 198 10.84 19.62 -8.10
C TYR A 198 9.44 20.12 -7.75
N GLU A 199 8.61 20.37 -8.76
CA GLU A 199 7.22 20.80 -8.57
C GLU A 199 6.22 19.64 -8.70
N CYS A 200 6.69 18.47 -9.15
CA CYS A 200 5.86 17.31 -9.47
C CYS A 200 4.74 17.69 -10.45
N LYS A 201 5.16 18.41 -11.49
CA LYS A 201 4.33 18.95 -12.58
C LYS A 201 4.91 18.56 -13.92
N THR A 202 4.06 18.44 -14.93
CA THR A 202 4.47 18.35 -16.32
C THR A 202 3.89 19.53 -17.09
N GLN A 203 4.74 20.24 -17.82
CA GLN A 203 4.34 21.35 -18.68
C GLN A 203 4.00 20.84 -20.08
N ILE A 204 2.81 21.19 -20.55
CA ILE A 204 2.35 20.99 -21.92
C ILE A 204 2.32 22.35 -22.60
N VAL A 205 2.89 22.42 -23.80
CA VAL A 205 2.91 23.63 -24.62
C VAL A 205 1.88 23.50 -25.74
N PHE A 206 0.92 24.42 -25.76
CA PHE A 206 -0.06 24.59 -26.82
C PHE A 206 0.38 25.70 -27.76
N GLU A 207 0.22 25.50 -29.07
CA GLU A 207 0.25 26.63 -29.99
C GLU A 207 -1.13 27.27 -30.04
N ILE A 208 -1.21 28.53 -29.63
CA ILE A 208 -2.46 29.31 -29.60
C ILE A 208 -2.64 30.19 -30.84
N SER A 209 -1.67 30.14 -31.75
CA SER A 209 -1.76 30.66 -33.11
C SER A 209 -1.86 29.49 -34.10
N SER A 210 -2.47 29.70 -35.27
CA SER A 210 -2.40 28.72 -36.37
C SER A 210 -1.17 28.95 -37.25
N PHE A 211 0.01 29.18 -36.66
CA PHE A 211 1.21 29.58 -37.41
C PHE A 211 1.91 28.39 -38.06
N ARG A 212 2.11 27.29 -37.30
CA ARG A 212 2.75 26.08 -37.83
C ARG A 212 1.79 25.14 -38.53
N GLN A 213 0.59 25.03 -38.00
CA GLN A 213 -0.50 24.25 -38.57
C GLN A 213 -1.82 24.97 -38.33
N GLN A 214 -2.86 24.56 -39.06
CA GLN A 214 -4.20 25.11 -38.89
C GLN A 214 -4.89 24.50 -37.67
N PHE A 215 -4.50 24.86 -36.44
CA PHE A 215 -5.09 24.31 -35.22
C PHE A 215 -6.51 24.77 -34.94
N TYR A 216 -6.86 25.97 -35.39
CA TYR A 216 -8.11 26.64 -35.05
C TYR A 216 -9.00 26.87 -36.27
N THR A 217 -10.31 26.69 -36.11
CA THR A 217 -11.34 27.13 -37.07
C THR A 217 -12.16 28.25 -36.45
N THR A 218 -12.39 29.33 -37.19
CA THR A 218 -13.29 30.41 -36.79
C THR A 218 -14.73 30.02 -37.09
N SER A 219 -15.64 30.27 -36.14
CA SER A 219 -17.06 30.34 -36.48
C SER A 219 -17.35 31.75 -36.98
N ASP A 220 -17.84 31.84 -38.21
CA ASP A 220 -18.24 33.09 -38.83
C ASP A 220 -19.50 33.57 -38.09
N ASP A 221 -19.33 34.63 -37.27
CA ASP A 221 -20.34 35.62 -36.81
C ASP A 221 -20.02 36.20 -35.42
N ASN A 222 -19.22 35.54 -34.57
CA ASN A 222 -18.96 36.00 -33.19
C ASN A 222 -17.48 35.94 -32.71
N GLY A 223 -16.51 35.69 -33.60
CA GLY A 223 -15.10 35.66 -33.21
C GLY A 223 -14.72 34.51 -32.28
N VAL A 224 -15.47 33.41 -32.32
CA VAL A 224 -15.22 32.21 -31.54
C VAL A 224 -14.30 31.27 -32.31
N ILE A 225 -13.27 30.74 -31.64
CA ILE A 225 -12.40 29.71 -32.21
C ILE A 225 -12.69 28.36 -31.61
N THR A 226 -12.62 27.36 -32.47
CA THR A 226 -12.73 25.96 -32.10
C THR A 226 -11.39 25.27 -32.37
N GLY A 227 -10.92 24.49 -31.42
CA GLY A 227 -9.70 23.70 -31.53
C GLY A 227 -9.89 22.33 -30.90
N ALA A 228 -8.94 21.43 -31.16
CA ALA A 228 -8.97 20.09 -30.62
C ALA A 228 -7.61 19.67 -30.04
N PHE A 229 -7.66 18.84 -29.01
CA PHE A 229 -6.50 18.15 -28.48
C PHE A 229 -6.85 16.71 -28.14
N GLY A 230 -5.84 15.85 -28.01
CA GLY A 230 -6.03 14.48 -27.59
C GLY A 230 -4.96 14.04 -26.60
N TYR A 231 -5.31 13.04 -25.82
CA TYR A 231 -4.41 12.43 -24.87
C TYR A 231 -4.65 10.93 -24.73
N PHE A 232 -3.60 10.20 -24.37
CA PHE A 232 -3.70 8.81 -23.92
C PHE A 232 -3.85 8.77 -22.41
N ASP A 233 -4.69 7.87 -21.91
CA ASP A 233 -4.73 7.53 -20.49
C ASP A 233 -3.74 6.39 -20.14
N THR A 234 -3.71 5.95 -18.88
CA THR A 234 -2.86 4.83 -18.44
C THR A 234 -3.29 3.46 -18.97
N THR A 235 -4.51 3.34 -19.51
CA THR A 235 -5.01 2.12 -20.16
C THR A 235 -4.64 2.04 -21.64
N GLY A 236 -4.07 3.12 -22.20
CA GLY A 236 -3.74 3.25 -23.62
C GLY A 236 -4.91 3.72 -24.48
N LYS A 237 -6.04 4.11 -23.88
CA LYS A 237 -7.18 4.67 -24.61
C LYS A 237 -6.86 6.11 -25.03
N CYS A 238 -7.07 6.41 -26.32
CA CYS A 238 -6.99 7.78 -26.84
C CYS A 238 -8.33 8.49 -26.73
N THR A 239 -8.32 9.68 -26.15
CA THR A 239 -9.48 10.56 -26.09
C THR A 239 -9.14 11.90 -26.73
N ALA A 240 -9.85 12.25 -27.81
CA ALA A 240 -9.83 13.60 -28.36
C ALA A 240 -10.93 14.46 -27.70
N LYS A 241 -10.64 15.75 -27.52
CA LYS A 241 -11.52 16.75 -26.94
C LYS A 241 -11.50 18.01 -27.80
N GLU A 242 -12.69 18.48 -28.12
CA GLU A 242 -12.91 19.79 -28.73
C GLU A 242 -13.06 20.83 -27.62
N PHE A 243 -12.54 22.03 -27.87
CA PHE A 243 -12.71 23.17 -26.99
C PHE A 243 -13.06 24.41 -27.80
N VAL A 244 -13.80 25.30 -27.17
CA VAL A 244 -14.33 26.52 -27.78
C VAL A 244 -13.93 27.69 -26.89
N ASN A 245 -13.20 28.66 -27.46
CA ASN A 245 -12.80 29.87 -26.75
C ASN A 245 -13.28 31.12 -27.51
N PRO A 246 -13.81 32.13 -26.82
CA PRO A 246 -14.03 33.44 -27.42
C PRO A 246 -12.67 34.11 -27.69
N VAL A 247 -12.51 34.71 -28.86
CA VAL A 247 -11.28 35.43 -29.22
C VAL A 247 -11.57 36.91 -29.40
N PRO A 248 -10.78 37.82 -28.83
CA PRO A 248 -10.81 39.21 -29.25
C PRO A 248 -10.32 39.33 -30.70
N ALA A 249 -11.09 40.01 -31.56
CA ALA A 249 -10.83 40.15 -32.98
C ALA A 249 -9.35 40.48 -33.28
N GLY A 250 -8.65 39.60 -34.03
CA GLY A 250 -7.24 39.78 -34.44
C GLY A 250 -6.22 38.77 -33.89
N ALA A 251 -6.57 37.90 -32.94
CA ALA A 251 -5.58 37.02 -32.28
C ALA A 251 -5.12 35.78 -33.08
N LEU A 252 -5.64 35.55 -34.29
CA LEU A 252 -5.26 34.41 -35.14
C LEU A 252 -4.12 34.70 -36.12
N LEU A 253 -3.62 35.94 -36.16
CA LEU A 253 -2.61 36.43 -37.11
C LEU A 253 -1.24 36.68 -36.46
N GLY A 254 -0.91 35.91 -35.41
CA GLY A 254 0.31 36.10 -34.61
C GLY A 254 1.53 35.27 -35.06
N THR A 255 2.72 35.76 -34.72
CA THR A 255 4.07 35.23 -35.05
C THR A 255 4.47 33.93 -34.31
N GLY A 256 3.57 32.96 -34.17
CA GLY A 256 3.84 31.69 -33.46
C GLY A 256 3.77 31.81 -31.93
N GLN A 257 2.57 32.06 -31.40
CA GLN A 257 2.34 32.22 -29.96
C GLN A 257 2.02 30.89 -29.28
N PHE A 258 2.45 30.77 -28.02
CA PHE A 258 2.25 29.57 -27.21
C PHE A 258 1.60 29.86 -25.86
N GLN A 259 0.86 28.88 -25.35
CA GLN A 259 0.35 28.87 -23.99
C GLN A 259 0.80 27.60 -23.26
N ASN A 260 1.15 27.76 -21.99
CA ASN A 260 1.57 26.65 -21.13
C ASN A 260 0.40 26.17 -20.28
N TYR A 261 0.20 24.86 -20.25
CA TYR A 261 -0.66 24.17 -19.30
C TYR A 261 0.18 23.26 -18.41
N TYR A 262 -0.27 23.07 -17.18
CA TYR A 262 0.46 22.26 -16.21
C TYR A 262 -0.44 21.15 -15.69
N LEU A 263 0.03 19.91 -15.83
CA LEU A 263 -0.58 18.75 -15.20
C LEU A 263 0.18 18.43 -13.92
N GLN A 264 -0.55 18.11 -12.86
CA GLN A 264 -0.02 17.76 -11.55
C GLN A 264 -0.03 16.23 -11.39
N CYS A 265 0.93 15.72 -10.62
CA CYS A 265 0.95 14.31 -10.23
C CYS A 265 -0.12 14.06 -9.16
N ASN A 266 -1.05 13.16 -9.44
CA ASN A 266 -1.95 12.59 -8.45
C ASN A 266 -1.16 11.59 -7.59
N LEU A 267 -0.96 11.92 -6.32
CA LEU A 267 -0.13 11.13 -5.41
C LEU A 267 -0.80 9.84 -4.91
N ASN A 268 -2.09 9.64 -5.21
CA ASN A 268 -2.82 8.42 -4.86
C ASN A 268 -2.61 7.32 -5.89
N ASP A 269 -2.74 7.65 -7.18
CA ASP A 269 -2.63 6.68 -8.28
C ASP A 269 -1.35 6.83 -9.12
N LEU A 270 -0.50 7.81 -8.79
CA LEU A 270 0.76 8.11 -9.46
C LEU A 270 0.60 8.47 -10.94
N THR A 271 -0.49 9.17 -11.28
CA THR A 271 -0.78 9.59 -12.65
C THR A 271 -0.84 11.11 -12.82
N TRP A 272 -0.89 11.59 -14.07
CA TRP A 272 -0.96 13.01 -14.37
C TRP A 272 -2.40 13.48 -14.62
N GLU A 273 -2.79 14.55 -13.95
CA GLU A 273 -4.12 15.15 -14.07
C GLU A 273 -4.07 16.68 -14.04
N GLY A 274 -5.12 17.33 -14.53
CA GLY A 274 -5.21 18.79 -14.54
C GLY A 274 -6.27 19.30 -15.50
N SER A 275 -6.11 20.54 -15.96
CA SER A 275 -7.03 21.17 -16.91
C SER A 275 -6.26 21.76 -18.09
N ILE A 276 -6.73 21.46 -19.29
CA ILE A 276 -6.19 21.95 -20.55
C ILE A 276 -7.32 22.69 -21.25
N VAL A 277 -7.13 23.99 -21.47
CA VAL A 277 -8.17 24.90 -22.01
C VAL A 277 -9.52 24.80 -21.28
N GLY A 278 -9.49 24.65 -19.94
CA GLY A 278 -10.71 24.51 -19.13
C GLY A 278 -11.30 23.10 -19.09
N ILE A 279 -10.78 22.15 -19.87
CA ILE A 279 -11.24 20.76 -19.90
C ILE A 279 -10.38 19.92 -18.96
N ALA A 280 -11.03 19.25 -18.00
CA ALA A 280 -10.37 18.34 -17.09
C ALA A 280 -9.83 17.10 -17.83
N VAL A 281 -8.59 16.72 -17.50
CA VAL A 281 -7.93 15.52 -18.00
C VAL A 281 -7.32 14.77 -16.82
N SER A 282 -7.33 13.44 -16.88
CA SER A 282 -6.78 12.57 -15.84
C SER A 282 -6.06 11.38 -16.44
N LYS A 283 -5.16 10.80 -15.66
CA LYS A 283 -4.37 9.62 -16.03
C LYS A 283 -3.55 9.77 -17.32
N VAL A 284 -3.13 10.99 -17.64
CA VAL A 284 -2.51 11.35 -18.93
C VAL A 284 -1.13 10.71 -19.08
N THR A 285 -0.87 10.07 -20.22
CA THR A 285 0.42 9.43 -20.56
C THR A 285 1.05 9.93 -21.85
N ALA A 286 0.26 10.47 -22.78
CA ALA A 286 0.73 11.14 -23.99
C ALA A 286 -0.24 12.26 -24.38
N PHE A 287 0.26 13.25 -25.12
CA PHE A 287 -0.53 14.42 -25.51
C PHE A 287 -0.21 14.88 -26.94
N ALA A 288 -1.22 15.39 -27.66
CA ALA A 288 -1.05 16.19 -28.87
C ALA A 288 -2.20 17.19 -29.07
N GLN A 289 -1.90 18.29 -29.76
CA GLN A 289 -2.89 19.21 -30.33
C GLN A 289 -3.26 18.71 -31.74
N TYR A 290 -4.49 18.90 -32.18
CA TYR A 290 -4.96 18.41 -33.49
C TYR A 290 -5.22 19.58 -34.45
N TYR A 291 -4.85 19.39 -35.71
CA TYR A 291 -5.10 20.33 -36.81
C TYR A 291 -5.86 19.70 -37.96
#